data_AF-A0A9Q9ELA9-F1
#
_entry.id   AF-A0A9Q9ELA9-F1
#
_cell.length_a   1.000
_cell.length_b   1.000
_cell.length_c   1.000
_cell.angle_alpha   90.00
_cell.angle_beta   90.00
_cell.angle_gamma   90.00
#
_symmetry.space_group_name_H-M   'P 1'
#
loop_
_entity.id
_entity.type
_entity.pdbx_description
1 polymer ?
#
loop_
_entity_poly.entity_id
_entity_poly.type
_entity_poly.pdbx_seq_one_letter_code
_entity_poly.pdbx_strand_id
1 'polypeptide(L)'
;MAAVPLRSPLPDVAAALEPYIKTRQEVDQIRRGVQASLPVSSLDPYRLKTEDRAEGGGLTGVRKAFIRALQAHRAAQERYDSLKTELDQLSRDGTGPAAQQDTSFLAETYVPLVRQRAKCRKLAIIDKTLSTITTTAGDSVSDSFDKVAKREAGELPHPPSTAGYADRELGSDADYDLTRLKKAILSMQHEIQEHKQASAQANGIADTEVNPLADLKALQKTHSELTSWMEKQLAMIGDVDSTKDGSSSTYSATDPSSGEEAGAFSITDIESLYEQYLDSRQRLLEIVSNQDEEQQSSTPSSPDTQRRSSAVALETEGSLPSTAEILLPYLSRLSLAKQTEQALLQQSGYVRRRTTAAEAQTQEITSRLADESHLVQPEHRRGAPQGRDWRRAAEEASDAIATVATKRLQSGKAAADSAARSLQAIQGMPASVETLSR
;
A
#
# COMPACT_ATOMS: atom_id res chain seq x y z
N MET A 1 -19.77 30.60 52.69
CA MET A 1 -19.56 29.19 53.10
C MET A 1 -18.07 28.90 53.01
N ALA A 2 -17.41 28.75 54.15
CA ALA A 2 -15.97 28.50 54.23
C ALA A 2 -15.69 27.03 53.87
N ALA A 3 -14.86 26.81 52.85
CA ALA A 3 -14.45 25.49 52.43
C ALA A 3 -13.33 24.98 53.36
N VAL A 4 -13.56 23.83 53.97
CA VAL A 4 -12.62 23.11 54.84
C VAL A 4 -11.41 22.68 54.02
N PRO A 5 -10.16 22.98 54.44
CA PRO A 5 -8.98 22.48 53.76
C PRO A 5 -8.81 20.98 54.06
N LEU A 6 -8.81 20.17 52.99
CA LEU A 6 -8.51 18.74 53.05
C LEU A 6 -7.04 18.58 53.47
N ARG A 7 -6.80 18.11 54.69
CA ARG A 7 -5.48 17.68 55.17
C ARG A 7 -5.04 16.42 54.40
N SER A 8 -3.97 16.53 53.63
CA SER A 8 -3.29 15.39 52.98
C SER A 8 -2.44 14.60 53.99
N PRO A 9 -2.33 13.26 53.85
CA PRO A 9 -1.74 12.39 54.88
C PRO A 9 -0.20 12.39 54.98
N LEU A 10 0.53 13.20 54.19
CA LEU A 10 2.00 13.25 54.17
C LEU A 10 2.48 14.71 53.99
N PRO A 11 2.99 15.38 55.03
CA PRO A 11 3.37 16.80 54.98
C PRO A 11 4.59 17.07 54.10
N ASP A 12 5.55 16.14 54.00
CA ASP A 12 6.76 16.31 53.18
C ASP A 12 6.46 16.35 51.68
N VAL A 13 5.47 15.58 51.24
CA VAL A 13 5.01 15.58 49.83
C VAL A 13 4.25 16.86 49.51
N ALA A 14 3.49 17.38 50.47
CA ALA A 14 2.79 18.66 50.31
C ALA A 14 3.78 19.84 50.19
N ALA A 15 4.86 19.85 50.97
CA ALA A 15 5.92 20.86 50.86
C ALA A 15 6.69 20.77 49.51
N ALA A 16 6.95 19.56 49.03
CA ALA A 16 7.62 19.37 47.73
C ALA A 16 6.74 19.78 46.53
N LEU A 17 5.42 19.66 46.66
CA LEU A 17 4.45 20.02 45.62
C LEU A 17 3.92 21.45 45.75
N GLU A 18 4.17 22.16 46.86
CA GLU A 18 3.78 23.56 47.08
C GLU A 18 4.16 24.50 45.92
N PRO A 19 5.37 24.47 45.33
CA PRO A 19 5.70 25.33 44.19
C PRO A 19 4.97 24.96 42.89
N TYR A 20 4.37 23.76 42.81
CA TYR A 20 3.64 23.25 41.64
C TYR A 20 2.12 23.28 41.81
N ILE A 21 1.61 23.40 43.05
CA ILE A 21 0.19 23.54 43.36
C ILE A 21 -0.16 25.03 43.32
N LYS A 22 -0.51 25.52 42.13
CA LYS A 22 -0.99 26.89 41.96
C LYS A 22 -2.45 27.01 42.36
N THR A 23 -2.83 28.15 42.93
CA THR A 23 -4.23 28.44 43.23
C THR A 23 -5.03 28.54 41.92
N ARG A 24 -6.33 28.23 41.98
CA ARG A 24 -7.21 28.29 40.79
C ARG A 24 -7.18 29.65 40.09
N GLN A 25 -7.03 30.73 40.87
CA GLN A 25 -6.96 32.10 40.37
C GLN A 25 -5.66 32.36 39.60
N GLU A 26 -4.52 31.88 40.09
CA GLU A 26 -3.22 31.99 39.40
C GLU A 26 -3.22 31.17 38.10
N VAL A 27 -3.82 29.98 38.12
CA VAL A 27 -3.96 29.15 36.91
C VAL A 27 -4.81 29.87 35.85
N ASP A 28 -5.92 30.51 36.25
CA ASP A 28 -6.77 31.28 35.34
C ASP A 28 -6.09 32.55 34.83
N GLN A 29 -5.19 33.16 35.61
CA GLN A 29 -4.41 34.32 35.18
C GLN A 29 -3.29 33.91 34.20
N ILE A 30 -2.60 32.79 34.47
CA ILE A 30 -1.62 32.20 33.55
C ILE A 30 -2.30 31.79 32.25
N ARG A 31 -3.47 31.16 32.29
CA ARG A 31 -4.24 30.79 31.10
C ARG A 31 -4.59 32.01 30.25
N ARG A 32 -5.07 33.09 30.87
CA ARG A 32 -5.37 34.35 30.17
C ARG A 32 -4.11 34.99 29.57
N GLY A 33 -3.00 34.98 30.29
CA GLY A 33 -1.71 35.49 29.80
C GLY A 33 -1.18 34.70 28.61
N VAL A 34 -1.25 33.36 28.69
CA VAL A 34 -0.86 32.45 27.60
C VAL A 34 -1.77 32.65 26.38
N GLN A 35 -3.09 32.73 26.58
CA GLN A 35 -4.06 33.03 25.52
C GLN A 35 -3.82 34.39 24.85
N ALA A 36 -3.34 35.40 25.59
CA ALA A 36 -2.99 36.69 25.03
C ALA A 36 -1.67 36.67 24.23
N SER A 37 -0.73 35.77 24.58
CA SER A 37 0.60 35.66 23.96
C SER A 37 0.66 34.75 22.72
N LEU A 38 -0.38 33.92 22.50
CA LEU A 38 -0.46 33.05 21.33
C LEU A 38 -1.22 33.76 20.20
N PRO A 39 -0.60 34.01 19.03
CA PRO A 39 -1.30 34.43 17.83
C PRO A 39 -1.95 33.21 17.17
N VAL A 40 -2.96 32.64 17.83
CA VAL A 40 -3.77 31.56 17.25
C VAL A 40 -5.22 31.89 17.48
N SER A 41 -5.87 32.27 16.38
CA SER A 41 -7.30 32.46 16.23
C SER A 41 -8.08 31.49 17.10
N SER A 42 -8.78 32.07 18.06
CA SER A 42 -9.78 31.47 18.92
C SER A 42 -10.69 30.51 18.15
N LEU A 43 -10.58 29.22 18.48
CA LEU A 43 -11.67 28.27 18.40
C LEU A 43 -12.78 28.75 19.35
N ASP A 44 -13.64 29.62 18.84
CA ASP A 44 -14.83 30.08 19.54
C ASP A 44 -16.05 29.47 18.82
N PRO A 45 -16.73 28.44 19.39
CA PRO A 45 -17.76 27.68 18.66
C PRO A 45 -19.09 28.42 18.42
N TYR A 46 -19.21 29.70 18.78
CA TYR A 46 -20.50 30.40 18.83
C TYR A 46 -20.63 31.64 17.96
N ARG A 47 -19.65 31.95 17.08
CA ARG A 47 -19.71 33.13 16.21
C ARG A 47 -20.02 32.79 14.75
N LEU A 48 -21.17 32.14 14.53
CA LEU A 48 -21.82 32.04 13.22
C LEU A 48 -22.78 33.21 13.04
N LYS A 49 -22.24 34.38 12.67
CA LYS A 49 -22.98 35.39 11.89
C LYS A 49 -21.99 36.04 10.93
N THR A 50 -22.10 35.59 9.69
CA THR A 50 -22.06 36.34 8.42
C THR A 50 -21.32 37.66 8.47
N GLU A 51 -20.29 37.81 7.65
CA GLU A 51 -20.37 38.71 6.49
C GLU A 51 -19.35 38.31 5.43
N ASP A 52 -19.84 38.29 4.19
CA ASP A 52 -19.08 38.29 2.95
C ASP A 52 -18.05 39.42 2.97
N ARG A 53 -16.77 39.08 3.09
CA ARG A 53 -15.71 39.96 2.58
C ARG A 53 -14.53 39.13 2.11
N ALA A 54 -14.47 39.01 0.79
CA ALA A 54 -13.29 38.87 -0.05
C ALA A 54 -12.18 37.91 0.42
N GLU A 55 -12.01 36.87 -0.38
CA GLU A 55 -10.72 36.32 -0.82
C GLU A 55 -9.48 36.85 -0.07
N GLY A 56 -8.99 36.04 0.87
CA GLY A 56 -7.72 36.33 1.55
C GLY A 56 -7.28 35.15 2.41
N GLY A 57 -6.40 34.31 1.88
CA GLY A 57 -5.61 33.37 2.68
C GLY A 57 -5.57 31.93 2.14
N GLY A 58 -4.66 31.67 1.19
CA GLY A 58 -3.81 30.46 1.14
C GLY A 58 -4.40 29.05 1.08
N LEU A 59 -5.72 28.85 0.97
CA LEU A 59 -6.30 27.50 0.92
C LEU A 59 -6.31 26.98 -0.53
N THR A 60 -5.29 26.23 -0.91
CA THR A 60 -5.14 25.63 -2.24
C THR A 60 -5.96 24.34 -2.41
N GLY A 61 -6.40 24.10 -3.66
CA GLY A 61 -6.94 22.82 -4.13
C GLY A 61 -8.19 22.29 -3.40
N VAL A 62 -8.04 21.10 -2.81
CA VAL A 62 -9.14 20.25 -2.30
C VAL A 62 -9.91 20.91 -1.15
N ARG A 63 -9.21 21.62 -0.26
CA ARG A 63 -9.87 22.26 0.90
C ARG A 63 -10.80 23.39 0.48
N LYS A 64 -10.47 24.14 -0.56
CA LYS A 64 -11.35 25.17 -1.14
C LYS A 64 -12.58 24.52 -1.81
N ALA A 65 -12.39 23.40 -2.51
CA ALA A 65 -13.48 22.64 -3.10
C ALA A 65 -14.42 22.06 -2.04
N PHE A 66 -13.89 21.50 -0.95
CA PHE A 66 -14.67 20.98 0.17
C PHE A 66 -15.50 22.07 0.86
N ILE A 67 -14.91 23.25 1.12
CA ILE A 67 -15.66 24.36 1.72
C ILE A 67 -16.74 24.88 0.77
N ARG A 68 -16.47 24.98 -0.53
CA ARG A 68 -17.51 25.30 -1.53
C ARG A 68 -18.61 24.25 -1.58
N ALA A 69 -18.27 22.97 -1.51
CA ALA A 69 -19.25 21.89 -1.50
C ALA A 69 -20.15 21.95 -0.26
N LEU A 70 -19.58 22.25 0.92
CA LEU A 70 -20.36 22.46 2.15
C LEU A 70 -21.27 23.68 2.06
N GLN A 71 -20.79 24.79 1.48
CA GLN A 71 -21.60 25.97 1.25
C GLN A 71 -22.75 25.68 0.28
N ALA A 72 -22.48 24.98 -0.83
CA ALA A 72 -23.48 24.55 -1.78
C ALA A 72 -24.50 23.59 -1.15
N HIS A 73 -24.06 22.67 -0.29
CA HIS A 73 -24.94 21.74 0.42
C HIS A 73 -25.88 22.47 1.38
N ARG A 74 -25.39 23.44 2.15
CA ARG A 74 -26.23 24.27 3.02
C ARG A 74 -27.24 25.09 2.24
N ALA A 75 -26.81 25.73 1.15
CA ALA A 75 -27.72 26.46 0.27
C ALA A 75 -28.80 25.55 -0.36
N ALA A 76 -28.45 24.30 -0.68
CA ALA A 76 -29.41 23.32 -1.17
C ALA A 76 -30.39 22.85 -0.09
N GLN A 77 -29.93 22.67 1.16
CA GLN A 77 -30.79 22.35 2.30
C GLN A 77 -31.78 23.48 2.60
N GLU A 78 -31.33 24.73 2.62
CA GLU A 78 -32.20 25.89 2.80
C GLU A 78 -33.27 25.98 1.71
N ARG A 79 -32.91 25.71 0.45
CA ARG A 79 -33.87 25.63 -0.65
C ARG A 79 -34.86 24.49 -0.47
N TYR A 80 -34.39 23.31 -0.06
CA TYR A 80 -35.27 22.18 0.21
C TYR A 80 -36.26 22.48 1.33
N ASP A 81 -35.79 23.07 2.43
CA ASP A 81 -36.63 23.46 3.56
C ASP A 81 -37.64 24.53 3.14
N SER A 82 -37.23 25.52 2.34
CA SER A 82 -38.16 26.52 1.80
C SER A 82 -39.26 25.88 0.94
N LEU A 83 -38.90 24.99 -0.01
CA LEU A 83 -39.85 24.27 -0.85
C LEU A 83 -40.76 23.35 -0.03
N LYS A 84 -40.23 22.75 1.03
CA LYS A 84 -41.01 21.93 1.96
C LYS A 84 -42.04 22.79 2.70
N THR A 85 -41.65 23.97 3.17
CA THR A 85 -42.61 24.89 3.81
C THR A 85 -43.66 25.42 2.83
N GLU A 86 -43.30 25.65 1.57
CA GLU A 86 -44.25 26.02 0.52
C GLU A 86 -45.24 24.86 0.25
N LEU A 87 -44.76 23.62 0.16
CA LEU A 87 -45.59 22.44 -0.01
C LEU A 87 -46.55 22.24 1.17
N ASP A 88 -46.07 22.44 2.39
CA ASP A 88 -46.86 22.35 3.61
C ASP A 88 -47.94 23.46 3.67
N GLN A 89 -47.67 24.65 3.12
CA GLN A 89 -48.65 25.72 2.97
C GLN A 89 -49.71 25.39 1.91
N LEU A 90 -49.27 24.94 0.72
CA LEU A 90 -50.15 24.50 -0.38
C LEU A 90 -51.06 23.33 0.02
N SER A 91 -50.55 22.39 0.82
CA SER A 91 -51.36 21.26 1.32
C SER A 91 -52.39 21.67 2.37
N ARG A 92 -52.11 22.71 3.16
CA ARG A 92 -53.08 23.29 4.11
C ARG A 92 -54.15 24.11 3.41
N ASP A 93 -53.77 24.91 2.42
CA ASP A 93 -54.71 25.73 1.63
C ASP A 93 -55.61 24.90 0.70
N GLY A 94 -55.23 23.66 0.39
CA GLY A 94 -55.99 22.73 -0.46
C GLY A 94 -57.16 21.99 0.20
N THR A 95 -57.48 22.24 1.48
CA THR A 95 -58.58 21.56 2.20
C THR A 95 -59.85 22.42 2.30
N GLY A 96 -60.41 22.81 1.15
CA GLY A 96 -61.75 23.41 1.04
C GLY A 96 -62.79 22.40 0.49
N PRO A 97 -64.05 22.39 0.96
CA PRO A 97 -65.07 21.38 0.63
C PRO A 97 -65.67 21.48 -0.80
N ALA A 98 -64.94 22.01 -1.79
CA ALA A 98 -65.37 22.11 -3.19
C ALA A 98 -64.76 21.04 -4.13
N ALA A 99 -63.84 20.20 -3.63
CA ALA A 99 -62.91 19.42 -4.45
C ALA A 99 -63.48 18.18 -5.20
N GLN A 100 -64.76 17.82 -5.03
CA GLN A 100 -65.28 16.58 -5.64
C GLN A 100 -65.66 16.72 -7.13
N GLN A 101 -65.96 17.93 -7.62
CA GLN A 101 -66.21 18.15 -9.07
C GLN A 101 -64.95 18.60 -9.82
N ASP A 102 -64.01 19.28 -9.15
CA ASP A 102 -62.76 19.72 -9.79
C ASP A 102 -61.74 18.60 -9.96
N THR A 103 -61.82 17.52 -9.17
CA THR A 103 -60.90 16.38 -9.27
C THR A 103 -61.02 15.61 -10.58
N SER A 104 -62.20 15.55 -11.20
CA SER A 104 -62.38 14.91 -12.51
C SER A 104 -61.76 15.74 -13.63
N PHE A 105 -62.03 17.05 -13.67
CA PHE A 105 -61.39 17.97 -14.63
C PHE A 105 -59.87 18.04 -14.45
N LEU A 106 -59.40 18.06 -13.19
CA LEU A 106 -57.97 18.04 -12.87
C LEU A 106 -57.31 16.72 -13.30
N ALA A 107 -57.94 15.58 -13.05
CA ALA A 107 -57.38 14.27 -13.38
C ALA A 107 -57.43 13.98 -14.89
N GLU A 108 -58.54 14.31 -15.56
CA GLU A 108 -58.76 13.95 -16.96
C GLU A 108 -58.18 14.98 -17.95
N THR A 109 -58.19 16.27 -17.61
CA THR A 109 -57.79 17.32 -18.56
C THR A 109 -56.48 17.99 -18.15
N TYR A 110 -56.32 18.34 -16.87
CA TYR A 110 -55.16 19.10 -16.41
C TYR A 110 -53.89 18.25 -16.25
N VAL A 111 -53.98 17.05 -15.66
CA VAL A 111 -52.82 16.16 -15.47
C VAL A 111 -52.20 15.74 -16.81
N PRO A 112 -52.96 15.34 -17.85
CA PRO A 112 -52.38 15.05 -19.16
C PRO A 112 -51.72 16.28 -19.79
N LEU A 113 -52.34 17.47 -19.66
CA LEU A 113 -51.77 18.72 -20.16
C LEU A 113 -50.44 19.07 -19.47
N VAL A 114 -50.36 18.91 -18.14
CA VAL A 114 -49.12 19.13 -17.36
C VAL A 114 -48.05 18.10 -17.75
N ARG A 115 -48.42 16.83 -17.94
CA ARG A 115 -47.50 15.80 -18.44
C ARG A 115 -47.00 16.12 -19.84
N GLN A 116 -47.85 16.63 -20.72
CA GLN A 116 -47.47 17.04 -22.07
C GLN A 116 -46.53 18.26 -22.03
N ARG A 117 -46.82 19.27 -21.19
CA ARG A 117 -45.92 20.43 -20.98
C ARG A 117 -44.58 19.99 -20.41
N ALA A 118 -44.56 19.03 -19.48
CA ALA A 118 -43.33 18.47 -18.93
C ALA A 118 -42.52 17.72 -20.00
N LYS A 119 -43.18 16.93 -20.87
CA LYS A 119 -42.55 16.29 -22.03
C LYS A 119 -41.97 17.33 -22.99
N CYS A 120 -42.71 18.40 -23.30
CA CYS A 120 -42.22 19.48 -24.16
C CYS A 120 -41.00 20.20 -23.56
N ARG A 121 -40.98 20.45 -22.24
CA ARG A 121 -39.80 21.02 -21.57
C ARG A 121 -38.60 20.09 -21.63
N LYS A 122 -38.80 18.78 -21.43
CA LYS A 122 -37.73 17.77 -21.57
C LYS A 122 -37.17 17.74 -22.98
N LEU A 123 -38.05 17.75 -24.00
CA LEU A 123 -37.63 17.83 -25.40
C LEU A 123 -36.89 19.13 -25.70
N ALA A 124 -37.37 20.27 -25.20
CA ALA A 124 -36.67 21.55 -25.37
C ALA A 124 -35.28 21.57 -24.72
N ILE A 125 -35.08 20.86 -23.59
CA ILE A 125 -33.75 20.67 -23.00
C ILE A 125 -32.89 19.79 -23.91
N ILE A 126 -33.44 18.69 -24.43
CA ILE A 126 -32.72 17.81 -25.37
C ILE A 126 -32.32 18.61 -26.62
N ASP A 127 -33.24 19.35 -27.24
CA ASP A 127 -32.97 20.21 -28.39
C ASP A 127 -31.93 21.27 -28.07
N LYS A 128 -31.99 21.88 -26.88
CA LYS A 128 -30.96 22.81 -26.42
C LYS A 128 -29.61 22.12 -26.28
N THR A 129 -29.54 20.94 -25.67
CA THR A 129 -28.30 20.19 -25.53
C THR A 129 -27.74 19.72 -26.86
N LEU A 130 -28.60 19.28 -27.79
CA LEU A 130 -28.22 18.93 -29.15
C LEU A 130 -27.71 20.17 -29.89
N SER A 131 -28.38 21.32 -29.77
CA SER A 131 -27.91 22.57 -30.36
C SER A 131 -26.53 22.96 -29.82
N THR A 132 -26.32 22.86 -28.49
CA THR A 132 -25.02 23.13 -27.88
C THR A 132 -23.97 22.14 -28.36
N ILE A 133 -24.30 20.84 -28.46
CA ILE A 133 -23.39 19.83 -28.97
C ILE A 133 -23.09 20.10 -30.44
N THR A 134 -24.06 20.48 -31.28
CA THR A 134 -23.78 20.80 -32.69
C THR A 134 -22.94 22.06 -32.84
N THR A 135 -23.10 23.06 -31.97
CA THR A 135 -22.23 24.25 -31.98
C THR A 135 -20.82 23.93 -31.47
N THR A 136 -20.69 23.15 -30.40
CA THR A 136 -19.38 22.80 -29.82
C THR A 136 -18.67 21.72 -30.63
N ALA A 137 -19.40 20.78 -31.21
CA ALA A 137 -18.90 19.74 -32.11
C ALA A 137 -18.59 20.31 -33.50
N GLY A 138 -19.31 21.33 -33.97
CA GLY A 138 -18.93 22.07 -35.18
C GLY A 138 -17.52 22.65 -35.07
N ASP A 139 -17.18 23.22 -33.91
CA ASP A 139 -15.84 23.77 -33.65
C ASP A 139 -14.80 22.66 -33.40
N SER A 140 -15.15 21.58 -32.68
CA SER A 140 -14.19 20.51 -32.33
C SER A 140 -14.04 19.37 -33.34
N VAL A 141 -14.95 19.20 -34.30
CA VAL A 141 -14.78 18.30 -35.47
C VAL A 141 -13.92 18.96 -36.55
N SER A 142 -13.84 20.30 -36.57
CA SER A 142 -12.96 21.05 -37.48
C SER A 142 -11.48 21.01 -37.07
N ASP A 143 -11.21 20.83 -35.76
CA ASP A 143 -9.88 20.55 -35.26
C ASP A 143 -9.64 19.05 -35.24
N SER A 144 -8.90 18.57 -36.25
CA SER A 144 -8.35 17.20 -36.29
C SER A 144 -7.83 16.82 -34.91
N PHE A 145 -8.21 15.64 -34.42
CA PHE A 145 -7.83 15.08 -33.10
C PHE A 145 -6.33 15.26 -32.79
N ASP A 146 -5.49 15.21 -33.82
CA ASP A 146 -4.04 15.45 -33.75
C ASP A 146 -3.67 16.87 -33.26
N LYS A 147 -4.45 17.90 -33.60
CA LYS A 147 -4.24 19.29 -33.14
C LYS A 147 -4.64 19.46 -31.67
N VAL A 148 -5.70 18.81 -31.23
CA VAL A 148 -6.15 18.82 -29.83
C VAL A 148 -5.14 18.05 -28.97
N ALA A 149 -4.68 16.89 -29.45
CA ALA A 149 -3.63 16.10 -28.79
C ALA A 149 -2.30 16.87 -28.68
N LYS A 150 -1.86 17.57 -29.74
CA LYS A 150 -0.66 18.42 -29.72
C LYS A 150 -0.78 19.61 -28.75
N ARG A 151 -1.99 20.12 -28.51
CA ARG A 151 -2.23 21.25 -27.61
C ARG A 151 -2.25 20.84 -26.13
N GLU A 152 -2.81 19.68 -25.82
CA GLU A 152 -2.92 19.16 -24.44
C GLU A 152 -1.67 18.36 -24.01
N ALA A 153 -1.08 17.57 -24.92
CA ALA A 153 0.02 16.66 -24.60
C ALA A 153 1.41 17.16 -25.06
N GLY A 154 1.49 18.28 -25.78
CA GLY A 154 2.74 18.78 -26.37
C GLY A 154 3.21 17.98 -27.58
N GLU A 155 4.28 18.45 -28.22
CA GLU A 155 4.86 17.81 -29.41
C GLU A 155 5.59 16.52 -28.99
N LEU A 156 5.05 15.37 -29.41
CA LEU A 156 5.65 14.07 -29.16
C LEU A 156 7.06 14.01 -29.78
N PRO A 157 8.06 13.44 -29.08
CA PRO A 157 9.41 13.32 -29.63
C PRO A 157 9.37 12.48 -30.91
N HIS A 158 10.06 12.96 -31.95
CA HIS A 158 10.13 12.27 -33.23
C HIS A 158 10.72 10.86 -33.00
N PRO A 159 10.06 9.79 -33.48
CA PRO A 159 10.65 8.46 -33.40
C PRO A 159 11.98 8.46 -34.17
N PRO A 160 13.01 7.73 -33.68
CA PRO A 160 14.30 7.72 -34.34
C PRO A 160 14.15 7.28 -35.80
N SER A 161 14.71 8.10 -36.68
CA SER A 161 14.68 7.95 -38.13
C SER A 161 14.96 6.50 -38.54
N THR A 162 13.99 5.86 -39.20
CA THR A 162 14.07 4.50 -39.75
C THR A 162 14.99 4.43 -40.97
N ALA A 163 16.18 5.02 -40.89
CA ALA A 163 17.19 5.01 -41.94
C ALA A 163 18.01 3.69 -41.96
N GLY A 164 17.63 2.68 -41.17
CA GLY A 164 18.37 1.41 -41.05
C GLY A 164 17.57 0.15 -41.37
N TYR A 165 16.25 0.22 -41.58
CA TYR A 165 15.51 -0.95 -42.05
C TYR A 165 15.60 -1.01 -43.55
N ALA A 166 16.45 -1.93 -44.01
CA ALA A 166 16.66 -2.26 -45.39
C ALA A 166 15.33 -2.41 -46.14
N ASP A 167 15.29 -1.74 -47.27
CA ASP A 167 14.45 -1.99 -48.42
C ASP A 167 14.66 -3.43 -48.91
N ARG A 168 14.12 -4.40 -48.16
CA ARG A 168 14.11 -5.81 -48.52
C ARG A 168 12.66 -6.27 -48.63
N GLU A 169 12.16 -6.18 -49.85
CA GLU A 169 11.10 -7.04 -50.39
C GLU A 169 9.72 -6.96 -49.69
N LEU A 170 9.25 -5.77 -49.30
CA LEU A 170 7.87 -5.60 -48.78
C LEU A 170 6.76 -5.66 -49.85
N GLY A 171 7.09 -5.91 -51.12
CA GLY A 171 6.11 -5.84 -52.21
C GLY A 171 5.11 -7.02 -52.26
N SER A 172 5.52 -8.24 -51.89
CA SER A 172 4.63 -9.42 -51.95
C SER A 172 4.26 -9.99 -50.58
N ASP A 173 5.09 -9.77 -49.56
CA ASP A 173 4.83 -10.29 -48.21
C ASP A 173 3.81 -9.44 -47.45
N ALA A 174 3.72 -8.14 -47.75
CA ALA A 174 2.69 -7.27 -47.17
C ALA A 174 1.27 -7.67 -47.61
N ASP A 175 1.09 -8.12 -48.85
CA ASP A 175 -0.19 -8.62 -49.35
C ASP A 175 -0.52 -10.01 -48.76
N TYR A 176 0.49 -10.84 -48.53
CA TYR A 176 0.35 -12.11 -47.82
C TYR A 176 -0.04 -11.91 -46.35
N ASP A 177 0.59 -10.96 -45.66
CA ASP A 177 0.26 -10.61 -44.29
C ASP A 177 -1.10 -9.91 -44.17
N LEU A 178 -1.47 -9.09 -45.14
CA LEU A 178 -2.77 -8.43 -45.17
C LEU A 178 -3.91 -9.42 -45.45
N THR A 179 -3.68 -10.42 -46.31
CA THR A 179 -4.66 -11.51 -46.54
C THR A 179 -4.74 -12.45 -45.33
N ARG A 180 -3.63 -12.72 -44.65
CA ARG A 180 -3.59 -13.46 -43.37
C ARG A 180 -4.33 -12.72 -42.27
N LEU A 181 -4.15 -11.40 -42.17
CA LEU A 181 -4.85 -10.55 -41.21
C LEU A 181 -6.34 -10.50 -41.52
N LYS A 182 -6.74 -10.30 -42.77
CA LYS A 182 -8.15 -10.36 -43.18
C LYS A 182 -8.78 -11.71 -42.84
N LYS A 183 -8.06 -12.81 -43.08
CA LYS A 183 -8.53 -14.15 -42.72
C LYS A 183 -8.69 -14.31 -41.20
N ALA A 184 -7.74 -13.81 -40.41
CA ALA A 184 -7.81 -13.82 -38.95
C ALA A 184 -8.94 -12.95 -38.40
N ILE A 185 -9.19 -11.79 -39.00
CA ILE A 185 -10.31 -10.91 -38.64
C ILE A 185 -11.64 -11.60 -38.94
N LEU A 186 -11.78 -12.21 -40.12
CA LEU A 186 -13.00 -12.92 -40.50
C LEU A 186 -13.23 -14.16 -39.64
N SER A 187 -12.19 -14.91 -39.29
CA SER A 187 -12.33 -16.06 -38.37
C SER A 187 -12.71 -15.61 -36.96
N MET A 188 -12.10 -14.55 -36.43
CA MET A 188 -12.49 -13.97 -35.15
C MET A 188 -13.92 -13.42 -35.16
N GLN A 189 -14.32 -12.75 -36.24
CA GLN A 189 -15.68 -12.24 -36.38
C GLN A 189 -16.70 -13.39 -36.42
N HIS A 190 -16.34 -14.51 -37.06
CA HIS A 190 -17.15 -15.72 -37.08
C HIS A 190 -17.24 -16.35 -35.68
N GLU A 191 -16.12 -16.54 -34.98
CA GLU A 191 -16.09 -17.05 -33.61
C GLU A 191 -16.89 -16.17 -32.64
N ILE A 192 -16.77 -14.84 -32.74
CA ILE A 192 -17.57 -13.89 -31.95
C ILE A 192 -19.06 -14.05 -32.26
N GLN A 193 -19.42 -14.25 -33.52
CA GLN A 193 -20.81 -14.44 -33.91
C GLN A 193 -21.37 -15.78 -33.41
N GLU A 194 -20.57 -16.86 -33.46
CA GLU A 194 -20.91 -18.15 -32.87
C GLU A 194 -21.06 -18.03 -31.35
N HIS A 195 -20.15 -17.34 -30.67
CA HIS A 195 -20.26 -17.09 -29.23
C HIS A 195 -21.49 -16.23 -28.88
N LYS A 196 -21.82 -15.22 -29.69
CA LYS A 196 -23.05 -14.43 -29.52
C LYS A 196 -24.30 -15.27 -29.76
N GLN A 197 -24.30 -16.14 -30.77
CA GLN A 197 -25.42 -17.04 -31.05
C GLN A 197 -25.55 -18.12 -29.98
N ALA A 198 -24.45 -18.71 -29.51
CA ALA A 198 -24.42 -19.66 -28.41
C ALA A 198 -24.83 -19.00 -27.09
N SER A 199 -24.43 -17.74 -26.85
CA SER A 199 -24.90 -16.96 -25.70
C SER A 199 -26.38 -16.61 -25.83
N ALA A 200 -26.89 -16.29 -27.02
CA ALA A 200 -28.32 -16.05 -27.24
C ALA A 200 -29.16 -17.33 -27.12
N GLN A 201 -28.63 -18.49 -27.51
CA GLN A 201 -29.27 -19.80 -27.33
C GLN A 201 -29.19 -20.29 -25.87
N ALA A 202 -28.08 -20.05 -25.17
CA ALA A 202 -27.93 -20.36 -23.75
C ALA A 202 -28.75 -19.42 -22.85
N ASN A 203 -28.92 -18.16 -23.26
CA ASN A 203 -29.77 -17.16 -22.61
C ASN A 203 -31.17 -17.10 -23.24
N GLY A 204 -31.64 -18.19 -23.84
CA GLY A 204 -33.01 -18.36 -24.35
C GLY A 204 -34.10 -18.38 -23.27
N ILE A 205 -33.85 -17.75 -22.12
CA ILE A 205 -34.82 -17.44 -21.07
C ILE A 205 -34.78 -15.92 -20.92
N ALA A 206 -35.95 -15.32 -21.05
CA ALA A 206 -36.19 -13.88 -21.00
C ALA A 206 -35.38 -13.17 -19.90
N ASP A 207 -35.01 -11.95 -20.24
CA ASP A 207 -34.24 -10.90 -19.57
C ASP A 207 -34.74 -10.48 -18.15
N THR A 208 -35.29 -11.41 -17.37
CA THR A 208 -35.96 -11.11 -16.08
C THR A 208 -35.32 -11.71 -14.85
N GLU A 209 -34.40 -12.67 -14.93
CA GLU A 209 -33.69 -13.16 -13.75
C GLU A 209 -32.21 -13.46 -14.05
N VAL A 210 -31.42 -12.39 -14.17
CA VAL A 210 -29.96 -12.48 -14.09
C VAL A 210 -29.59 -12.96 -12.69
N ASN A 211 -29.10 -14.19 -12.58
CA ASN A 211 -28.65 -14.75 -11.31
C ASN A 211 -27.37 -14.01 -10.87
N PRO A 212 -27.40 -13.20 -9.80
CA PRO A 212 -26.27 -12.35 -9.41
C PRO A 212 -25.02 -13.15 -9.06
N LEU A 213 -25.17 -14.43 -8.69
CA LEU A 213 -24.05 -15.32 -8.40
C LEU A 213 -23.35 -15.82 -9.67
N ALA A 214 -24.08 -15.91 -10.80
CA ALA A 214 -23.48 -16.25 -12.09
C ALA A 214 -22.68 -15.06 -12.63
N ASP A 215 -23.21 -13.84 -12.50
CA ASP A 215 -22.51 -12.60 -12.88
C ASP A 215 -21.25 -12.37 -12.05
N LEU A 216 -21.30 -12.59 -10.73
CA LEU A 216 -20.11 -12.47 -9.88
C LEU A 216 -19.04 -13.50 -10.25
N LYS A 217 -19.43 -14.73 -10.58
CA LYS A 217 -18.49 -15.77 -11.05
C LYS A 217 -17.93 -15.43 -12.43
N ALA A 218 -18.74 -14.91 -13.34
CA ALA A 218 -18.29 -14.44 -14.64
C ALA A 218 -17.31 -13.29 -14.49
N LEU A 219 -17.62 -12.30 -13.64
CA LEU A 219 -16.75 -11.18 -13.35
C LEU A 219 -15.42 -11.63 -12.72
N GLN A 220 -15.48 -12.53 -11.73
CA GLN A 220 -14.29 -13.11 -11.11
C GLN A 220 -13.42 -13.85 -12.13
N LYS A 221 -14.05 -14.60 -13.06
CA LYS A 221 -13.35 -15.28 -14.14
C LYS A 221 -12.69 -14.29 -15.10
N THR A 222 -13.42 -13.26 -15.55
CA THR A 222 -12.84 -12.21 -16.41
C THR A 222 -11.70 -11.46 -15.72
N HIS A 223 -11.81 -11.21 -14.41
CA HIS A 223 -10.74 -10.59 -13.64
C HIS A 223 -9.51 -11.50 -13.58
N SER A 224 -9.68 -12.80 -13.33
CA SER A 224 -8.56 -13.75 -13.32
C SER A 224 -7.90 -13.89 -14.69
N GLU A 225 -8.67 -13.87 -15.78
CA GLU A 225 -8.16 -13.92 -17.14
C GLU A 225 -7.40 -12.64 -17.51
N LEU A 226 -7.92 -11.47 -17.14
CA LEU A 226 -7.25 -10.18 -17.35
C LEU A 226 -5.97 -10.10 -16.52
N THR A 227 -5.98 -10.58 -15.28
CA THR A 227 -4.78 -10.65 -14.43
C THR A 227 -3.73 -11.56 -15.04
N SER A 228 -4.11 -12.76 -15.48
CA SER A 228 -3.20 -13.68 -16.16
C SER A 228 -2.66 -13.11 -17.47
N TRP A 229 -3.50 -12.39 -18.24
CA TRP A 229 -3.07 -11.71 -19.45
C TRP A 229 -2.07 -10.59 -19.14
N MET A 230 -2.32 -9.76 -18.12
CA MET A 230 -1.39 -8.73 -17.67
C MET A 230 -0.09 -9.32 -17.16
N GLU A 231 -0.14 -10.38 -16.36
CA GLU A 231 1.04 -11.11 -15.89
C GLU A 231 1.86 -11.65 -17.07
N LYS A 232 1.19 -12.19 -18.10
CA LYS A 232 1.85 -12.64 -19.33
C LYS A 232 2.47 -11.49 -20.10
N GLN A 233 1.79 -10.35 -20.23
CA GLN A 233 2.35 -9.16 -20.88
C GLN A 233 3.53 -8.59 -20.08
N LEU A 234 3.46 -8.55 -18.76
CA LEU A 234 4.53 -8.09 -17.88
C LEU A 234 5.74 -9.05 -17.91
N ALA A 235 5.51 -10.36 -18.00
CA ALA A 235 6.59 -11.33 -18.22
C ALA A 235 7.30 -11.10 -19.55
N MET A 236 6.54 -10.87 -20.63
CA MET A 236 7.12 -10.55 -21.95
C MET A 236 7.92 -9.24 -21.96
N ILE A 237 7.53 -8.24 -21.15
CA ILE A 237 8.27 -6.98 -21.03
C ILE A 237 9.53 -7.13 -20.16
N GLY A 238 9.45 -7.91 -19.07
CA GLY A 238 10.60 -8.19 -18.19
C GLY A 238 11.74 -8.96 -18.87
N ASP A 239 11.41 -9.86 -19.81
CA ASP A 239 12.40 -10.56 -20.63
C ASP A 239 13.10 -9.63 -21.63
N VAL A 240 12.44 -8.56 -22.10
CA VAL A 240 13.03 -7.60 -23.05
C VAL A 240 14.03 -6.65 -22.36
N ASP A 241 13.75 -6.18 -21.14
CA ASP A 241 14.66 -5.29 -20.40
C ASP A 241 15.90 -6.00 -19.84
N SER A 242 15.86 -7.33 -19.69
CA SER A 242 17.02 -8.12 -19.25
C SER A 242 18.09 -8.31 -20.32
N THR A 243 17.84 -7.88 -21.57
CA THR A 243 18.78 -8.01 -22.69
C THR A 243 19.56 -6.73 -23.02
N LYS A 244 19.32 -5.61 -22.31
CA LYS A 244 19.81 -4.29 -22.73
C LYS A 244 20.95 -3.68 -21.92
N ASP A 245 21.30 -4.20 -20.76
CA ASP A 245 22.41 -3.65 -19.96
C ASP A 245 23.55 -4.65 -19.76
N GLY A 246 24.68 -4.42 -20.46
CA GLY A 246 26.00 -4.93 -20.03
C GLY A 246 26.82 -5.74 -21.03
N SER A 247 27.38 -5.07 -22.04
CA SER A 247 28.63 -5.42 -22.73
C SER A 247 29.73 -5.79 -21.70
N SER A 248 30.65 -6.75 -21.83
CA SER A 248 31.36 -7.33 -22.97
C SER A 248 32.05 -8.63 -22.52
N SER A 249 31.85 -9.75 -23.22
CA SER A 249 32.95 -10.68 -23.49
C SER A 249 32.68 -11.40 -24.80
N THR A 250 33.46 -11.00 -25.79
CA THR A 250 33.77 -11.75 -27.02
C THR A 250 33.77 -13.25 -26.78
N TYR A 251 33.09 -14.04 -27.61
CA TYR A 251 33.69 -15.07 -28.49
C TYR A 251 32.62 -15.73 -29.38
N SER A 252 32.97 -15.79 -30.66
CA SER A 252 32.46 -16.64 -31.75
C SER A 252 30.96 -16.70 -32.07
N ALA A 253 30.67 -16.13 -33.23
CA ALA A 253 29.61 -16.57 -34.12
C ALA A 253 29.75 -18.07 -34.46
N THR A 254 28.69 -18.82 -34.18
CA THR A 254 28.30 -20.01 -34.95
C THR A 254 26.77 -20.03 -35.02
N ASP A 255 26.26 -19.64 -36.17
CA ASP A 255 24.92 -20.01 -36.66
C ASP A 255 25.07 -21.40 -37.34
N PRO A 256 24.03 -22.24 -37.56
CA PRO A 256 22.61 -22.12 -37.21
C PRO A 256 22.03 -23.41 -36.59
N SER A 257 20.71 -23.44 -36.36
CA SER A 257 19.88 -24.66 -36.16
C SER A 257 19.78 -25.22 -34.73
N SER A 258 18.99 -24.56 -33.89
CA SER A 258 17.83 -25.20 -33.25
C SER A 258 16.99 -24.12 -32.59
N GLY A 259 15.76 -23.97 -33.08
CA GLY A 259 14.71 -23.38 -32.28
C GLY A 259 14.37 -24.33 -31.13
N GLU A 260 13.83 -23.74 -30.07
CA GLU A 260 13.33 -24.35 -28.83
C GLU A 260 14.33 -24.31 -27.66
N GLU A 261 13.86 -23.66 -26.58
CA GLU A 261 14.44 -23.61 -25.22
C GLU A 261 15.54 -22.58 -24.92
N ALA A 262 15.25 -21.30 -25.19
CA ALA A 262 15.78 -20.23 -24.34
C ALA A 262 15.07 -20.30 -22.97
N GLY A 263 15.66 -20.97 -21.98
CA GLY A 263 15.16 -20.90 -20.60
C GLY A 263 15.30 -22.14 -19.71
N ALA A 264 16.43 -22.85 -19.76
CA ALA A 264 16.84 -23.69 -18.63
C ALA A 264 18.37 -23.87 -18.68
N PHE A 265 19.09 -23.30 -17.71
CA PHE A 265 20.48 -23.71 -17.50
C PHE A 265 20.49 -25.22 -17.26
N SER A 266 21.18 -25.96 -18.12
CA SER A 266 21.31 -27.40 -17.93
C SER A 266 22.10 -27.66 -16.65
N ILE A 267 21.86 -28.80 -15.99
CA ILE A 267 22.62 -29.18 -14.77
C ILE A 267 24.13 -29.17 -15.04
N THR A 268 24.54 -29.56 -16.24
CA THR A 268 25.93 -29.51 -16.70
C THR A 268 26.48 -28.09 -16.81
N ASP A 269 25.65 -27.10 -17.20
CA ASP A 269 26.07 -25.69 -17.21
C ASP A 269 26.28 -25.17 -15.79
N ILE A 270 25.40 -25.55 -14.86
CA ILE A 270 25.52 -25.17 -13.44
C ILE A 270 26.77 -25.80 -12.82
N GLU A 271 27.05 -27.08 -13.12
CA GLU A 271 28.27 -27.76 -12.69
C GLU A 271 29.52 -27.05 -13.22
N SER A 272 29.54 -26.69 -14.51
CA SER A 272 30.67 -25.96 -15.11
C SER A 272 30.89 -24.57 -14.50
N LEU A 273 29.81 -23.84 -14.21
CA LEU A 273 29.87 -22.54 -13.53
C LEU A 273 30.36 -22.69 -12.09
N TYR A 274 29.99 -23.77 -11.41
CA TYR A 274 30.44 -24.05 -10.06
C TYR A 274 31.92 -24.45 -10.01
N GLU A 275 32.39 -25.25 -10.97
CA GLU A 275 33.83 -25.55 -11.15
C GLU A 275 34.63 -24.27 -11.41
N GLN A 276 34.15 -23.40 -12.31
CA GLN A 276 34.79 -22.12 -12.60
C GLN A 276 34.84 -21.21 -11.37
N TYR A 277 33.78 -21.21 -10.54
CA TYR A 277 33.76 -20.51 -9.28
C TYR A 277 34.79 -21.08 -8.29
N LEU A 278 34.89 -22.41 -8.16
CA LEU A 278 35.88 -23.05 -7.29
C LEU A 278 37.31 -22.73 -7.72
N ASP A 279 37.61 -22.78 -9.01
CA ASP A 279 38.92 -22.41 -9.58
C ASP A 279 39.26 -20.95 -9.27
N SER A 280 38.30 -20.03 -9.46
CA SER A 280 38.51 -18.61 -9.16
C SER A 280 38.81 -18.39 -7.67
N ARG A 281 38.14 -19.14 -6.79
CA ARG A 281 38.31 -19.06 -5.35
C ARG A 281 39.63 -19.67 -4.90
N GLN A 282 40.06 -20.77 -5.52
CA GLN A 282 41.37 -21.36 -5.26
C GLN A 282 42.49 -20.39 -5.65
N ARG A 283 42.41 -19.77 -6.83
CA ARG A 283 43.39 -18.74 -7.24
C ARG A 283 43.42 -17.55 -6.28
N LEU A 284 42.26 -17.12 -5.78
CA LEU A 284 42.19 -16.01 -4.81
C LEU A 284 42.87 -16.42 -3.48
N LEU A 285 42.63 -17.65 -3.02
CA LEU A 285 43.30 -18.17 -1.83
C LEU A 285 44.81 -18.32 -2.01
N GLU A 286 45.28 -18.76 -3.19
CA GLU A 286 46.71 -18.82 -3.52
C GLU A 286 47.36 -17.42 -3.51
N ILE A 287 46.67 -16.40 -4.04
CA ILE A 287 47.16 -15.02 -3.99
C ILE A 287 47.27 -14.53 -2.55
N VAL A 288 46.25 -14.79 -1.72
CA VAL A 288 46.26 -14.39 -0.31
C VAL A 288 47.34 -15.14 0.48
N SER A 289 47.52 -16.44 0.25
CA SER A 289 48.57 -17.21 0.93
C SER A 289 49.98 -16.78 0.51
N ASN A 290 50.18 -16.44 -0.76
CA ASN A 290 51.47 -15.97 -1.26
C ASN A 290 51.79 -14.55 -0.78
N GLN A 291 50.76 -13.72 -0.53
CA GLN A 291 50.92 -12.38 0.02
C GLN A 291 51.45 -12.40 1.48
N ASP A 292 51.09 -13.42 2.26
CA ASP A 292 51.63 -13.64 3.61
C ASP A 292 53.09 -14.17 3.60
N GLU A 293 53.51 -14.89 2.54
CA GLU A 293 54.91 -15.35 2.40
C GLU A 293 55.85 -14.24 1.87
N GLU A 294 55.39 -13.38 0.96
CA GLU A 294 56.20 -12.27 0.43
C GLU A 294 56.49 -11.18 1.48
N GLN A 295 55.63 -11.00 2.49
CA GLN A 295 55.84 -10.07 3.60
C GLN A 295 56.89 -10.54 4.63
N GLN A 296 57.34 -11.80 4.60
CA GLN A 296 58.37 -12.30 5.52
C GLN A 296 59.81 -12.13 5.01
N SER A 297 60.02 -11.65 3.77
CA SER A 297 61.35 -11.58 3.14
C SER A 297 61.98 -10.19 3.02
N SER A 298 61.37 -9.12 3.55
CA SER A 298 61.97 -7.77 3.49
C SER A 298 62.11 -7.11 4.86
N THR A 299 63.28 -7.31 5.47
CA THR A 299 63.75 -6.47 6.57
C THR A 299 64.21 -5.11 6.01
N PRO A 300 63.85 -3.99 6.67
CA PRO A 300 64.91 -3.06 7.05
C PRO A 300 64.72 -2.46 8.45
N SER A 301 65.80 -2.60 9.24
CA SER A 301 66.41 -1.60 10.12
C SER A 301 65.52 -0.57 10.85
N SER A 302 65.38 -0.78 12.17
CA SER A 302 65.47 0.13 13.35
C SER A 302 65.59 1.67 13.15
N PRO A 303 65.24 2.54 14.16
CA PRO A 303 65.46 2.29 15.60
C PRO A 303 64.45 2.86 16.64
N ASP A 304 64.63 2.30 17.85
CA ASP A 304 64.51 2.89 19.20
C ASP A 304 63.17 3.49 19.69
N THR A 305 62.63 2.85 20.73
CA THR A 305 62.45 3.54 22.01
C THR A 305 62.56 2.57 23.19
N GLN A 306 63.43 2.94 24.12
CA GLN A 306 63.74 2.29 25.39
C GLN A 306 62.50 1.90 26.21
N ARG A 307 62.47 0.66 26.72
CA ARG A 307 62.01 0.42 28.09
C ARG A 307 62.71 -0.77 28.75
N ARG A 308 63.78 -0.42 29.48
CA ARG A 308 64.22 -0.98 30.78
C ARG A 308 63.98 -2.49 30.99
N SER A 309 64.99 -3.28 30.62
CA SER A 309 65.25 -4.59 31.19
C SER A 309 66.12 -4.46 32.44
N SER A 310 65.59 -4.86 33.60
CA SER A 310 66.42 -5.28 34.73
C SER A 310 66.35 -6.80 34.78
N ALA A 311 67.44 -7.44 34.37
CA ALA A 311 67.65 -8.86 34.56
C ALA A 311 68.04 -9.13 36.02
N VAL A 312 67.35 -10.07 36.66
CA VAL A 312 67.94 -10.95 37.66
C VAL A 312 67.56 -12.38 37.26
N ALA A 313 68.57 -13.22 37.38
CA ALA A 313 68.70 -14.55 36.83
C ALA A 313 67.85 -15.61 37.55
N LEU A 314 67.50 -16.64 36.77
CA LEU A 314 67.42 -18.07 37.11
C LEU A 314 66.89 -18.44 38.50
N GLU A 315 65.74 -19.11 38.53
CA GLU A 315 65.71 -20.54 38.88
C GLU A 315 64.38 -21.20 38.49
N THR A 316 64.53 -22.42 37.99
CA THR A 316 63.51 -23.37 37.55
C THR A 316 62.60 -23.75 38.72
N GLU A 317 61.30 -23.43 38.68
CA GLU A 317 60.21 -24.27 39.18
C GLU A 317 58.87 -23.79 38.59
N GLY A 318 58.11 -24.74 38.01
CA GLY A 318 56.73 -24.54 37.59
C GLY A 318 56.55 -23.74 36.30
N SER A 319 56.80 -24.36 35.15
CA SER A 319 56.17 -23.92 33.90
C SER A 319 54.66 -24.05 34.07
N LEU A 320 54.03 -22.99 34.57
CA LEU A 320 52.58 -22.81 34.48
C LEU A 320 52.23 -22.97 32.99
N PRO A 321 51.29 -23.84 32.62
CA PRO A 321 50.90 -23.98 31.23
C PRO A 321 50.54 -22.59 30.73
N SER A 322 51.17 -22.19 29.63
CA SER A 322 50.92 -20.89 29.00
C SER A 322 49.40 -20.73 28.90
N THR A 323 48.85 -19.57 29.29
CA THR A 323 47.39 -19.35 29.28
C THR A 323 46.75 -19.69 27.93
N ALA A 324 47.55 -19.67 26.85
CA ALA A 324 47.18 -20.14 25.52
C ALA A 324 46.92 -21.66 25.44
N GLU A 325 47.71 -22.50 26.11
CA GLU A 325 47.52 -23.96 26.18
C GLU A 325 46.26 -24.33 26.98
N ILE A 326 45.93 -23.53 28.00
CA ILE A 326 44.71 -23.69 28.80
C ILE A 326 43.46 -23.28 27.98
N LEU A 327 43.57 -22.24 27.15
CA LEU A 327 42.43 -21.69 26.38
C LEU A 327 42.14 -22.42 25.07
N LEU A 328 43.14 -23.05 24.44
CA LEU A 328 43.01 -23.78 23.18
C LEU A 328 41.80 -24.75 23.10
N PRO A 329 41.55 -25.62 24.09
CA PRO A 329 40.38 -26.52 24.04
C PRO A 329 39.04 -25.80 24.18
N TYR A 330 39.02 -24.57 24.70
CA TYR A 330 37.80 -23.76 24.86
C TYR A 330 37.53 -22.81 23.69
N LEU A 331 38.51 -22.57 22.80
CA LEU A 331 38.34 -21.68 21.66
C LEU A 331 37.22 -22.11 20.73
N SER A 332 37.05 -23.42 20.50
CA SER A 332 35.95 -23.96 19.70
C SER A 332 34.59 -23.62 20.33
N ARG A 333 34.43 -23.82 21.64
CA ARG A 333 33.21 -23.48 22.38
C ARG A 333 32.95 -21.98 22.41
N LEU A 334 33.98 -21.16 22.60
CA LEU A 334 33.89 -19.70 22.58
C LEU A 334 33.51 -19.19 21.18
N SER A 335 34.06 -19.79 20.12
CA SER A 335 33.71 -19.44 18.74
C SER A 335 32.27 -19.82 18.41
N LEU A 336 31.80 -20.98 18.85
CA LEU A 336 30.41 -21.42 18.70
C LEU A 336 29.48 -20.50 19.50
N ALA A 337 29.82 -20.16 20.74
CA ALA A 337 29.04 -19.21 21.55
C ALA A 337 28.92 -17.85 20.84
N LYS A 338 30.03 -17.31 20.32
CA LYS A 338 30.03 -16.06 19.54
C LYS A 338 29.17 -16.17 18.27
N GLN A 339 29.21 -17.30 17.55
CA GLN A 339 28.36 -17.53 16.39
C GLN A 339 26.88 -17.57 16.78
N THR A 340 26.52 -18.25 17.87
CA THR A 340 25.14 -18.29 18.37
C THR A 340 24.65 -16.91 18.81
N GLU A 341 25.51 -16.10 19.45
CA GLU A 341 25.21 -14.73 19.82
C GLU A 341 24.93 -13.87 18.57
N GLN A 342 25.79 -13.96 17.56
CA GLN A 342 25.60 -13.25 16.29
C GLN A 342 24.31 -13.69 15.59
N ALA A 343 24.00 -14.99 15.56
CA ALA A 343 22.77 -15.51 14.98
C ALA A 343 21.52 -15.00 15.73
N LEU A 344 21.55 -14.98 17.07
CA LEU A 344 20.46 -14.45 17.89
C LEU A 344 20.27 -12.94 17.68
N LEU A 345 21.36 -12.17 17.59
CA LEU A 345 21.30 -10.74 17.29
C LEU A 345 20.67 -10.49 15.90
N GLN A 346 21.07 -11.24 14.88
CA GLN A 346 20.48 -11.18 13.55
C GLN A 346 18.99 -11.54 13.57
N GLN A 347 18.62 -12.62 14.25
CA GLN A 347 17.23 -13.04 14.39
C GLN A 347 16.40 -11.97 15.12
N SER A 348 16.92 -11.38 16.19
CA SER A 348 16.23 -10.32 16.94
C SER A 348 16.00 -9.08 16.06
N GLY A 349 16.99 -8.69 15.25
CA GLY A 349 16.88 -7.59 14.31
C GLY A 349 15.86 -7.88 13.20
N TYR A 350 15.86 -9.11 12.67
CA TYR A 350 14.90 -9.56 11.67
C TYR A 350 13.46 -9.52 12.20
N VAL A 351 13.22 -10.08 13.40
CA VAL A 351 11.90 -10.08 14.02
C VAL A 351 11.43 -8.65 14.26
N ARG A 352 12.29 -7.77 14.79
CA ARG A 352 11.93 -6.37 15.02
C ARG A 352 11.57 -5.62 13.74
N ARG A 353 12.29 -5.86 12.64
CA ARG A 353 11.95 -5.28 11.33
C ARG A 353 10.63 -5.82 10.80
N ARG A 354 10.38 -7.13 10.96
CA ARG A 354 9.12 -7.76 10.55
C ARG A 354 7.94 -7.24 11.35
N THR A 355 8.09 -7.04 12.66
CA THR A 355 7.01 -6.47 13.50
C THR A 355 6.73 -5.02 13.12
N THR A 356 7.75 -4.18 12.92
CA THR A 356 7.54 -2.80 12.48
C THR A 356 6.91 -2.71 11.09
N ALA A 357 7.28 -3.61 10.17
CA ALA A 357 6.67 -3.66 8.84
C ALA A 357 5.19 -4.09 8.92
N ALA A 358 4.86 -5.08 9.74
CA ALA A 358 3.48 -5.50 9.96
C ALA A 358 2.66 -4.37 10.63
N GLU A 359 3.22 -3.68 11.62
CA GLU A 359 2.60 -2.53 12.27
C GLU A 359 2.30 -1.41 11.26
N ALA A 360 3.28 -1.04 10.42
CA ALA A 360 3.10 -0.05 9.37
C ALA A 360 1.99 -0.46 8.38
N GLN A 361 1.97 -1.71 7.93
CA GLN A 361 0.91 -2.23 7.06
C GLN A 361 -0.47 -2.19 7.72
N THR A 362 -0.56 -2.53 9.01
CA THR A 362 -1.84 -2.42 9.75
C THR A 362 -2.29 -0.97 9.91
N GLN A 363 -1.37 -0.03 10.13
CA GLN A 363 -1.68 1.40 10.18
C GLN A 363 -2.16 1.91 8.82
N GLU A 364 -1.51 1.50 7.73
CA GLU A 364 -1.93 1.84 6.37
C GLU A 364 -3.33 1.30 6.08
N ILE A 365 -3.58 0.01 6.32
CA ILE A 365 -4.90 -0.61 6.09
C ILE A 365 -5.97 0.06 6.96
N THR A 366 -5.70 0.33 8.24
CA THR A 366 -6.68 1.01 9.11
C THR A 366 -6.94 2.45 8.69
N SER A 367 -5.92 3.18 8.24
CA SER A 367 -6.09 4.53 7.68
C SER A 367 -6.92 4.50 6.39
N ARG A 368 -6.64 3.55 5.50
CA ARG A 368 -7.40 3.34 4.26
C ARG A 368 -8.86 2.95 4.56
N LEU A 369 -9.10 2.06 5.51
CA LEU A 369 -10.45 1.68 5.93
C LEU A 369 -11.20 2.84 6.60
N ALA A 370 -10.50 3.68 7.36
CA ALA A 370 -11.08 4.89 7.92
C ALA A 370 -11.46 5.88 6.80
N ASP A 371 -10.58 6.04 5.81
CA ASP A 371 -10.82 6.86 4.64
C ASP A 371 -11.93 6.27 3.77
N GLU A 372 -12.07 4.96 3.62
CA GLU A 372 -13.13 4.30 2.84
C GLU A 372 -14.44 4.10 3.62
N SER A 373 -14.47 4.37 4.93
CA SER A 373 -15.65 4.17 5.78
C SER A 373 -16.88 4.97 5.32
N HIS A 374 -16.68 6.09 4.61
CA HIS A 374 -17.75 6.89 4.02
C HIS A 374 -18.35 6.27 2.75
N LEU A 375 -17.65 5.33 2.11
CA LEU A 375 -18.12 4.61 0.92
C LEU A 375 -19.07 3.47 1.30
N VAL A 376 -19.07 3.05 2.57
CA VAL A 376 -20.07 2.12 3.10
C VAL A 376 -21.38 2.89 3.35
N GLN A 377 -22.03 3.29 2.27
CA GLN A 377 -23.38 3.81 2.35
C GLN A 377 -24.31 2.70 2.88
N PRO A 378 -25.34 3.07 3.65
CA PRO A 378 -26.47 2.20 3.88
C PRO A 378 -26.98 1.65 2.56
N GLU A 379 -26.74 0.38 2.25
CA GLU A 379 -27.31 -0.25 1.07
C GLU A 379 -28.82 0.02 1.09
N HIS A 380 -29.32 0.77 0.11
CA HIS A 380 -30.70 1.28 0.08
C HIS A 380 -31.78 0.18 0.04
N ARG A 381 -31.42 -1.11 0.13
CA ARG A 381 -32.32 -2.27 0.21
C ARG A 381 -32.23 -3.08 1.50
N ARG A 382 -31.23 -2.83 2.35
CA ARG A 382 -31.06 -3.46 3.66
C ARG A 382 -30.96 -2.30 4.63
N GLY A 383 -32.08 -1.96 5.29
CA GLY A 383 -32.26 -0.70 6.04
C GLY A 383 -31.04 -0.24 6.84
N ALA A 384 -30.93 1.09 7.05
CA ALA A 384 -29.78 1.76 7.65
C ALA A 384 -28.93 0.86 8.57
N PRO A 385 -27.66 0.54 8.23
CA PRO A 385 -26.76 -0.21 9.08
C PRO A 385 -26.77 0.46 10.44
N GLN A 386 -27.36 -0.20 11.43
CA GLN A 386 -27.36 0.38 12.76
C GLN A 386 -25.92 0.29 13.25
N GLY A 387 -25.40 1.33 13.92
CA GLY A 387 -24.08 1.26 14.56
C GLY A 387 -23.93 0.07 15.54
N ARG A 388 -25.04 -0.62 15.86
CA ARG A 388 -25.08 -1.89 16.59
C ARG A 388 -24.50 -3.06 15.80
N ASP A 389 -24.74 -3.17 14.50
CA ASP A 389 -24.24 -4.28 13.68
C ASP A 389 -22.73 -4.16 13.49
N TRP A 390 -22.24 -2.94 13.27
CA TRP A 390 -20.81 -2.62 13.27
C TRP A 390 -20.15 -2.90 14.61
N ARG A 391 -20.82 -2.56 15.71
CA ARG A 391 -20.32 -2.88 17.05
C ARG A 391 -20.22 -4.39 17.25
N ARG A 392 -21.24 -5.15 16.89
CA ARG A 392 -21.23 -6.61 17.00
C ARG A 392 -20.12 -7.24 16.13
N ALA A 393 -19.98 -6.80 14.89
CA ALA A 393 -18.91 -7.28 14.01
C ALA A 393 -17.51 -6.93 14.54
N ALA A 394 -17.35 -5.74 15.13
CA ALA A 394 -16.10 -5.33 15.76
C ALA A 394 -15.80 -6.13 17.03
N GLU A 395 -16.82 -6.41 17.85
CA GLU A 395 -16.70 -7.29 19.03
C GLU A 395 -16.27 -8.70 18.60
N GLU A 396 -16.95 -9.31 17.62
CA GLU A 396 -16.61 -10.63 17.07
C GLU A 396 -15.17 -10.69 16.50
N ALA A 397 -14.77 -9.65 15.76
CA ALA A 397 -13.41 -9.55 15.23
C ALA A 397 -12.37 -9.38 16.35
N SER A 398 -12.69 -8.59 17.38
CA SER A 398 -11.80 -8.39 18.54
C SER A 398 -11.61 -9.68 19.33
N ASP A 399 -12.67 -10.45 19.52
CA ASP A 399 -12.63 -11.76 20.19
C ASP A 399 -11.82 -12.76 19.35
N ALA A 400 -12.02 -12.80 18.03
CA ALA A 400 -11.23 -13.63 17.13
C ALA A 400 -9.72 -13.30 17.22
N ILE A 401 -9.35 -12.02 17.21
CA ILE A 401 -7.95 -11.59 17.35
C ILE A 401 -7.41 -11.98 18.73
N ALA A 402 -8.18 -11.76 19.80
CA ALA A 402 -7.79 -12.12 21.16
C ALA A 402 -7.52 -13.63 21.30
N THR A 403 -8.35 -14.48 20.71
CA THR A 403 -8.14 -15.95 20.74
C THR A 403 -6.89 -16.37 19.96
N VAL A 404 -6.60 -15.74 18.81
CA VAL A 404 -5.37 -16.02 18.06
C VAL A 404 -4.13 -15.53 18.81
N ALA A 405 -4.18 -14.33 19.40
CA ALA A 405 -3.09 -13.75 20.16
C ALA A 405 -2.78 -14.58 21.43
N THR A 406 -3.81 -15.01 22.16
CA THR A 406 -3.64 -15.87 23.35
C THR A 406 -3.06 -17.23 23.00
N LYS A 407 -3.51 -17.87 21.91
CA LYS A 407 -2.91 -19.11 21.39
C LYS A 407 -1.43 -18.95 21.06
N ARG A 408 -1.05 -17.87 20.34
CA ARG A 408 0.35 -17.57 20.01
C ARG A 408 1.20 -17.27 21.26
N LEU A 409 0.62 -16.59 22.23
CA LEU A 409 1.29 -16.30 23.50
C LEU A 409 1.51 -17.57 24.33
N GLN A 410 0.54 -18.49 24.35
CA GLN A 410 0.69 -19.80 24.98
C GLN A 410 1.77 -20.65 24.30
N SER A 411 1.80 -20.70 22.96
CA SER A 411 2.87 -21.41 22.23
C SER A 411 4.24 -20.77 22.49
N GLY A 412 4.31 -19.45 22.57
CA GLY A 412 5.53 -18.72 22.92
C GLY A 412 6.02 -19.03 24.33
N LYS A 413 5.12 -19.06 25.32
CA LYS A 413 5.43 -19.46 26.70
C LYS A 413 5.94 -20.90 26.76
N ALA A 414 5.27 -21.84 26.11
CA ALA A 414 5.72 -23.23 26.08
C ALA A 414 7.12 -23.39 25.46
N ALA A 415 7.41 -22.65 24.39
CA ALA A 415 8.74 -22.62 23.78
C ALA A 415 9.79 -22.01 24.72
N ALA A 416 9.46 -20.91 25.41
CA ALA A 416 10.35 -20.28 26.40
C ALA A 416 10.62 -21.20 27.60
N ASP A 417 9.60 -21.88 28.12
CA ASP A 417 9.74 -22.84 29.22
C ASP A 417 10.57 -24.07 28.80
N SER A 418 10.44 -24.50 27.55
CA SER A 418 11.28 -25.56 26.97
C SER A 418 12.74 -25.12 26.86
N ALA A 419 12.97 -23.89 26.39
CA ALA A 419 14.32 -23.32 26.32
C ALA A 419 14.93 -23.18 27.73
N ALA A 420 14.17 -22.68 28.71
CA ALA A 420 14.62 -22.57 30.09
C ALA A 420 15.00 -23.94 30.69
N ARG A 421 14.20 -24.98 30.44
CA ARG A 421 14.53 -26.36 30.84
C ARG A 421 15.80 -26.87 30.18
N SER A 422 15.99 -26.61 28.89
CA SER A 422 17.22 -27.00 28.18
C SER A 422 18.46 -26.30 28.75
N LEU A 423 18.35 -25.02 29.11
CA LEU A 423 19.42 -24.27 29.76
C LEU A 423 19.75 -24.83 31.15
N GLN A 424 18.74 -25.16 31.95
CA GLN A 424 18.95 -25.81 33.25
C GLN A 424 19.64 -27.18 33.10
N ALA A 425 19.27 -27.98 32.10
CA ALA A 425 19.91 -29.26 31.82
C ALA A 425 21.39 -29.09 31.42
N ILE A 426 21.70 -28.07 30.61
CA ILE A 426 23.09 -27.74 30.23
C ILE A 426 23.89 -27.27 31.45
N GLN A 427 23.30 -26.44 32.32
CA GLN A 427 23.94 -25.97 33.55
C GLN A 427 24.13 -27.08 34.59
N GLY A 428 23.28 -28.11 34.59
CA GLY A 428 23.40 -29.29 35.47
C GLY A 428 24.42 -30.34 35.02
N MET A 429 24.78 -30.37 33.73
CA MET A 429 25.78 -31.30 33.19
C MET A 429 27.15 -31.25 33.90
N PRO A 430 27.80 -30.10 34.17
CA PRO A 430 29.10 -30.07 34.85
C PRO A 430 29.06 -30.73 36.24
N ALA A 431 27.99 -30.54 37.02
CA ALA A 431 27.84 -31.19 38.33
C ALA A 431 27.73 -32.71 38.23
N SER A 432 27.05 -33.22 37.20
CA SER A 432 26.91 -34.67 36.97
C SER A 432 28.22 -35.32 36.49
N VAL A 433 29.03 -34.59 35.71
CA VAL A 433 30.34 -35.06 35.25
C VAL A 433 31.34 -35.08 36.40
N GLU A 434 31.30 -34.09 37.30
CA GLU A 434 32.13 -34.08 38.52
C GLU A 434 31.80 -35.26 39.45
N THR A 435 30.53 -35.62 39.61
CA THR A 435 30.12 -36.80 40.40
C THR A 435 30.49 -38.15 39.78
N LEU A 436 30.70 -38.21 38.47
CA LEU A 436 31.16 -39.42 37.76
C LEU A 436 32.70 -39.54 37.72
N SER A 437 33.42 -38.45 38.02
CA SER A 437 34.89 -38.39 38.04
C SER A 437 35.52 -38.71 39.40
N ARG A 438 34.71 -38.97 40.43
CA ARG A 438 35.10 -39.50 41.74
C ARG A 438 34.71 -40.97 41.83
#